data_AF-A0A419HB17-F1
#
_entry.id   AF-A0A419HB17-F1
#
_cell.length_a   1.000
_cell.length_b   1.000
_cell.length_c   1.000
_cell.angle_alpha   90.00
_cell.angle_beta   90.00
_cell.angle_gamma   90.00
#
_symmetry.space_group_name_H-M   'P 1'
#
loop_
_entity.id
_entity.type
_entity.pdbx_description
1 polymer ?
#
loop_
_entity_poly.entity_id
_entity_poly.type
_entity_poly.pdbx_seq_one_letter_code
_entity_poly.pdbx_strand_id
1 'polypeptide(L)'
;MPTARLLLVRCGCRTPADRHLYHERVTPVVLGELIRAAAGRAGLDSASLPGTVPVELVHDLDRSEYATPLALSIAGVTATAPLSLARRIADQLLDDPTFAQVDVAAPGFVNFRLTPGARAGLIRGLTRPELPPADSLPDLVNWPDRVATNPYYLVQLACARMHRLARHSAQIDVQAAPELLELAEHRCDVQVIRQLTQRLRPGPGLLARLSRVAEAVHAWADEPACSVVPVGHAAVQDGHRARLALVGPAITVLTAGCHALGIDAPERI
;
A
#
# COMPACT_ATOMS: atom_id res chain seq x y z
N MET A 1 14.32 49.35 12.81
CA MET A 1 12.89 49.33 13.21
C MET A 1 12.14 50.27 12.29
N PRO A 2 11.00 49.89 11.69
CA PRO A 2 9.84 49.26 12.34
C PRO A 2 9.39 47.93 11.68
N THR A 3 9.20 46.86 12.47
CA THR A 3 7.92 46.33 12.98
C THR A 3 7.06 45.61 11.93
N ALA A 4 7.34 44.31 11.72
CA ALA A 4 6.40 43.39 11.08
C ALA A 4 5.28 43.06 12.08
N ARG A 5 4.08 43.54 11.76
CA ARG A 5 2.85 43.41 12.54
C ARG A 5 2.26 42.02 12.27
N LEU A 6 2.05 41.23 13.32
CA LEU A 6 1.20 40.05 13.29
C LEU A 6 -0.20 40.46 12.79
N LEU A 7 -0.65 39.85 11.70
CA LEU A 7 -2.06 39.78 11.34
C LEU A 7 -2.48 38.31 11.35
N LEU A 8 -3.08 37.93 12.48
CA LEU A 8 -4.01 36.81 12.59
C LEU A 8 -5.06 36.94 11.49
N VAL A 9 -5.07 36.03 10.53
CA VAL A 9 -6.23 35.83 9.66
C VAL A 9 -7.01 34.64 10.17
N ARG A 10 -8.23 34.99 10.57
CA ARG A 10 -9.30 34.13 11.05
C ARG A 10 -9.68 33.04 10.05
N CYS A 11 -10.18 31.96 10.65
CA CYS A 11 -10.95 30.87 10.06
C CYS A 11 -11.90 31.29 8.92
N GLY A 12 -11.96 30.45 7.87
CA GLY A 12 -13.18 30.21 7.10
C GLY A 12 -13.11 30.46 5.60
N CYS A 13 -12.53 29.53 4.82
CA CYS A 13 -13.00 29.17 3.47
C CYS A 13 -12.16 28.00 2.90
N ARG A 14 -12.79 26.83 2.68
CA ARG A 14 -12.19 25.69 1.96
C ARG A 14 -11.99 26.10 0.50
N THR A 15 -10.76 26.01 -0.01
CA THR A 15 -10.45 26.27 -1.43
C THR A 15 -10.51 24.98 -2.27
N PRO A 16 -10.88 25.06 -3.57
CA PRO A 16 -10.97 23.90 -4.46
C PRO A 16 -9.63 23.23 -4.82
N ALA A 17 -8.49 23.82 -4.40
CA ALA A 17 -7.16 23.38 -4.79
C ALA A 17 -6.67 22.09 -4.09
N ASP A 18 -7.31 21.66 -3.00
CA ASP A 18 -6.91 20.44 -2.28
C ASP A 18 -7.41 19.14 -2.94
N ARG A 19 -8.37 19.21 -3.88
CA ARG A 19 -8.94 18.01 -4.50
C ARG A 19 -7.98 17.25 -5.42
N HIS A 20 -6.85 17.84 -5.83
CA HIS A 20 -5.89 17.19 -6.73
C HIS A 20 -4.59 16.76 -6.04
N LEU A 21 -4.26 17.36 -4.90
CA LEU A 21 -2.97 17.10 -4.22
C LEU A 21 -2.88 15.69 -3.62
N TYR A 22 -4.00 15.10 -3.24
CA TYR A 22 -4.00 13.81 -2.55
C TYR A 22 -3.98 12.60 -3.50
N HIS A 23 -4.57 12.68 -4.70
CA HIS A 23 -4.51 11.56 -5.68
C HIS A 23 -3.09 11.31 -6.20
N GLU A 24 -2.30 12.37 -6.40
CA GLU A 24 -0.96 12.23 -6.96
C GLU A 24 0.09 11.76 -5.94
N ARG A 25 -0.18 11.94 -4.63
CA ARG A 25 0.79 11.67 -3.54
C ARG A 25 0.21 10.85 -2.39
N VAL A 26 -0.58 9.82 -2.68
CA VAL A 26 -0.96 8.87 -1.63
C VAL A 26 0.28 8.08 -1.19
N THR A 27 0.56 8.05 0.10
CA THR A 27 1.53 7.14 0.72
C THR A 27 0.83 6.45 1.89
N PRO A 28 1.38 5.36 2.45
CA PRO A 28 0.79 4.72 3.63
C PRO A 28 0.67 5.67 4.83
N VAL A 29 1.60 6.62 4.97
CA VAL A 29 1.56 7.67 5.98
C VAL A 29 0.41 8.63 5.70
N VAL A 30 0.32 9.12 4.46
CA VAL A 30 -0.75 10.03 4.03
C VAL A 30 -2.13 9.38 4.20
N LEU A 31 -2.29 8.08 3.99
CA LEU A 31 -3.57 7.39 4.22
C LEU A 31 -4.00 7.47 5.69
N GLY A 32 -3.07 7.26 6.63
CA GLY A 32 -3.33 7.45 8.06
C GLY A 32 -3.63 8.91 8.42
N GLU A 33 -2.94 9.86 7.79
CA GLU A 33 -3.19 11.30 7.97
C GLU A 33 -4.56 11.73 7.43
N LEU A 34 -5.00 11.19 6.29
CA LEU A 34 -6.32 11.43 5.72
C LEU A 34 -7.42 10.95 6.67
N ILE A 35 -7.25 9.76 7.27
CA ILE A 35 -8.19 9.24 8.26
C ILE A 35 -8.15 10.08 9.54
N ARG A 36 -6.97 10.52 9.99
CA ARG A 36 -6.83 11.44 11.14
C ARG A 36 -7.53 12.78 10.87
N ALA A 37 -7.38 13.33 9.67
CA ALA A 37 -8.04 14.57 9.25
C ALA A 37 -9.56 14.41 9.17
N ALA A 38 -10.05 13.28 8.63
CA ALA A 38 -11.47 12.93 8.62
C ALA A 38 -12.04 12.84 10.04
N ALA A 39 -11.31 12.22 10.97
CA ALA A 39 -11.69 12.19 12.39
C ALA A 39 -11.77 13.61 13.00
N GLY A 40 -10.83 14.49 12.68
CA GLY A 40 -10.88 15.91 13.09
C GLY A 40 -12.11 16.64 12.56
N ARG A 41 -12.42 16.48 11.26
CA ARG A 41 -13.63 17.06 10.63
C ARG A 41 -14.92 16.47 11.20
N ALA A 42 -14.88 15.21 11.63
CA ALA A 42 -15.96 14.56 12.32
C ALA A 42 -16.21 15.15 13.72
N GLY A 43 -15.37 16.07 14.22
CA GLY A 43 -15.50 16.71 15.53
C GLY A 43 -14.78 15.97 16.65
N LEU A 44 -13.76 15.19 16.34
CA LEU A 44 -12.91 14.53 17.34
C LEU A 44 -11.71 15.40 17.67
N ASP A 45 -11.42 15.55 18.96
CA ASP A 45 -10.25 16.30 19.40
C ASP A 45 -8.96 15.57 18.98
N SER A 46 -8.04 16.32 18.39
CA SER A 46 -6.69 15.87 18.04
C SER A 46 -5.93 15.19 19.19
N ALA A 47 -6.19 15.60 20.45
CA ALA A 47 -5.60 14.99 21.64
C ALA A 47 -6.13 13.57 21.92
N SER A 48 -7.31 13.23 21.42
CA SER A 48 -7.91 11.90 21.56
C SER A 48 -7.44 10.91 20.47
N LEU A 49 -6.73 11.39 19.44
CA LEU A 49 -6.31 10.58 18.30
C LEU A 49 -4.88 10.05 18.46
N PRO A 50 -4.64 8.75 18.17
CA PRO A 50 -3.30 8.16 18.26
C PRO A 50 -2.33 8.83 17.28
N GLY A 51 -1.06 8.93 17.66
CA GLY A 51 -0.02 9.56 16.83
C GLY A 51 0.12 8.93 15.44
N THR A 52 -0.19 7.64 15.31
CA THR A 52 -0.33 6.96 14.02
C THR A 52 -1.68 6.27 13.97
N VAL A 53 -2.48 6.56 12.94
CA VAL A 53 -3.76 5.89 12.74
C VAL A 53 -3.50 4.48 12.20
N PRO A 54 -4.05 3.44 12.85
CA PRO A 54 -3.92 2.07 12.36
C PRO A 54 -4.73 1.89 11.07
N VAL A 55 -4.07 1.34 10.05
CA VAL A 55 -4.68 0.91 8.79
C VAL A 55 -4.22 -0.51 8.52
N GLU A 56 -5.18 -1.41 8.36
CA GLU A 56 -4.95 -2.84 8.23
C GLU A 56 -5.51 -3.34 6.90
N LEU A 57 -4.87 -4.37 6.34
CA LEU A 57 -5.41 -5.04 5.16
C LEU A 57 -6.57 -5.95 5.56
N VAL A 58 -7.65 -5.90 4.78
CA VAL A 58 -8.73 -6.88 4.89
C VAL A 58 -8.38 -8.11 4.05
N HIS A 59 -8.64 -9.30 4.60
CA HIS A 59 -8.35 -10.57 3.93
C HIS A 59 -9.27 -10.82 2.73
N ASP A 60 -10.56 -10.52 2.87
CA ASP A 60 -11.57 -10.66 1.82
C ASP A 60 -11.62 -9.39 0.96
N LEU A 61 -10.97 -9.44 -0.20
CA LEU A 61 -10.88 -8.31 -1.14
C LEU A 61 -12.20 -7.99 -1.82
N ASP A 62 -13.18 -8.90 -1.78
CA ASP A 62 -14.51 -8.68 -2.34
C ASP A 62 -15.37 -7.83 -1.38
N ARG A 63 -14.99 -7.75 -0.11
CA ARG A 63 -15.57 -6.81 0.85
C ARG A 63 -14.87 -5.45 0.82
N SER A 64 -13.56 -5.42 1.05
CA SER A 64 -12.82 -4.17 1.21
C SER A 64 -11.32 -4.33 0.95
N GLU A 65 -10.64 -3.22 0.69
CA GLU A 65 -9.17 -3.23 0.59
C GLU A 65 -8.51 -3.11 1.97
N TYR A 66 -9.03 -2.18 2.77
CA TYR A 66 -8.47 -1.79 4.05
C TYR A 66 -9.56 -1.67 5.11
N ALA A 67 -9.12 -1.67 6.37
CA ALA A 67 -9.93 -1.31 7.52
C ALA A 67 -9.12 -0.45 8.49
N THR A 68 -9.80 0.41 9.24
CA THR A 68 -9.23 1.10 10.39
C THR A 68 -10.05 0.81 11.66
N PRO A 69 -9.41 0.34 12.74
CA PRO A 69 -10.03 0.20 14.05
C PRO A 69 -10.03 1.51 14.86
N LEU A 70 -9.74 2.67 14.24
CA LEU A 70 -9.58 3.95 14.93
C LEU A 70 -10.73 4.25 15.90
N ALA A 71 -11.97 4.07 15.46
CA ALA A 71 -13.16 4.32 16.28
C ALA A 71 -13.20 3.46 17.56
N LEU A 72 -12.76 2.20 17.49
CA LEU A 72 -12.64 1.33 18.66
C LEU A 72 -11.55 1.82 19.61
N SER A 73 -10.41 2.25 19.06
CA SER A 73 -9.25 2.69 19.86
C SER A 73 -9.51 3.98 20.65
N ILE A 74 -10.40 4.84 20.17
CA ILE A 74 -10.69 6.15 20.81
C ILE A 74 -12.03 6.17 21.55
N ALA A 75 -12.86 5.12 21.45
CA ALA A 75 -14.18 5.08 22.07
C ALA A 75 -14.13 5.27 23.59
N GLY A 76 -13.17 4.63 24.27
CA GLY A 76 -12.98 4.78 25.71
C GLY A 76 -12.58 6.20 26.12
N VAL A 77 -11.71 6.84 25.34
CA VAL A 77 -11.22 8.21 25.60
C VAL A 77 -12.31 9.24 25.36
N THR A 78 -13.17 9.01 24.37
CA THR A 78 -14.22 9.95 23.94
C THR A 78 -15.57 9.70 24.60
N ALA A 79 -15.69 8.66 25.43
CA ALA A 79 -16.94 8.19 26.04
C ALA A 79 -18.10 8.05 25.03
N THR A 80 -17.78 7.74 23.77
CA THR A 80 -18.74 7.64 22.67
C THR A 80 -18.76 6.22 22.13
N ALA A 81 -19.95 5.71 21.79
CA ALA A 81 -20.10 4.38 21.23
C ALA A 81 -19.25 4.21 19.95
N PRO A 82 -18.45 3.14 19.82
CA PRO A 82 -17.52 2.99 18.69
C PRO A 82 -18.22 3.01 17.33
N LEU A 83 -19.40 2.41 17.21
CA LEU A 83 -20.16 2.40 15.97
C LEU A 83 -20.58 3.81 15.53
N SER A 84 -20.94 4.66 16.48
CA SER A 84 -21.33 6.06 16.22
C SER A 84 -20.11 6.89 15.77
N LEU A 85 -18.95 6.63 16.36
CA LEU A 85 -17.68 7.23 15.93
C LEU A 85 -17.28 6.77 14.54
N ALA A 86 -17.39 5.47 14.26
CA ALA A 86 -17.08 4.88 12.96
C ALA A 86 -17.93 5.49 11.85
N ARG A 87 -19.24 5.67 12.08
CA ARG A 87 -20.16 6.34 11.13
C ARG A 87 -19.74 7.78 10.85
N ARG A 88 -19.50 8.58 11.90
CA ARG A 88 -19.04 9.97 11.73
C ARG A 88 -17.73 10.07 10.94
N ILE A 89 -16.78 9.16 11.18
CA ILE A 89 -15.53 9.11 10.43
C ILE A 89 -15.79 8.70 8.98
N ALA A 90 -16.61 7.67 8.76
CA ALA A 90 -16.95 7.17 7.43
C ALA A 90 -17.60 8.23 6.54
N ASP A 91 -18.54 9.02 7.09
CA ASP A 91 -19.18 10.13 6.36
C ASP A 91 -18.13 11.14 5.85
N GLN A 92 -17.11 11.45 6.67
CA GLN A 92 -16.04 12.37 6.30
C GLN A 92 -15.00 11.80 5.32
N LEU A 93 -14.91 10.47 5.21
CA LEU A 93 -14.06 9.78 4.25
C LEU A 93 -14.77 9.66 2.89
N LEU A 94 -16.09 9.46 2.89
CA LEU A 94 -16.87 9.36 1.65
C LEU A 94 -16.86 10.66 0.84
N ASP A 95 -16.70 11.80 1.50
CA ASP A 95 -16.55 13.12 0.86
C ASP A 95 -15.16 13.34 0.21
N ASP A 96 -14.17 12.47 0.51
CA ASP A 96 -12.80 12.59 0.03
C ASP A 96 -12.60 11.71 -1.23
N PRO A 97 -12.08 12.28 -2.34
CA PRO A 97 -12.04 11.58 -3.61
C PRO A 97 -11.02 10.41 -3.62
N THR A 98 -10.18 10.29 -2.59
CA THR A 98 -9.29 9.14 -2.38
C THR A 98 -10.06 7.83 -2.23
N PHE A 99 -11.25 7.86 -1.62
CA PHE A 99 -12.02 6.67 -1.25
C PHE A 99 -13.13 6.39 -2.26
N ALA A 100 -13.08 5.21 -2.87
CA ALA A 100 -14.12 4.75 -3.80
C ALA A 100 -15.36 4.21 -3.08
N GLN A 101 -15.16 3.65 -1.89
CA GLN A 101 -16.21 3.06 -1.06
C GLN A 101 -15.77 3.10 0.40
N VAL A 102 -16.72 3.35 1.30
CA VAL A 102 -16.50 3.33 2.76
C VAL A 102 -17.70 2.67 3.43
N ASP A 103 -17.45 1.64 4.22
CA ASP A 103 -18.48 0.87 4.93
C ASP A 103 -18.14 0.71 6.41
N VAL A 104 -19.15 0.84 7.27
CA VAL A 104 -18.98 0.62 8.71
C VAL A 104 -19.40 -0.80 9.08
N ALA A 105 -18.50 -1.54 9.70
CA ALA A 105 -18.78 -2.87 10.24
C ALA A 105 -18.79 -2.84 11.78
N ALA A 106 -19.72 -3.58 12.39
CA ALA A 106 -19.69 -3.83 13.83
C ALA A 106 -18.38 -4.56 14.22
N PRO A 107 -17.80 -4.27 15.40
CA PRO A 107 -18.27 -3.37 16.45
C PRO A 107 -17.92 -1.88 16.25
N GLY A 108 -17.21 -1.50 15.18
CA GLY A 108 -16.77 -0.12 14.93
C GLY A 108 -15.58 -0.02 13.97
N PHE A 109 -15.45 -0.94 13.03
CA PHE A 109 -14.44 -0.86 11.97
C PHE A 109 -14.94 0.01 10.83
N VAL A 110 -14.06 0.86 10.30
CA VAL A 110 -14.32 1.58 9.04
C VAL A 110 -13.53 0.88 7.95
N ASN A 111 -14.24 0.18 7.06
CA ASN A 111 -13.69 -0.50 5.90
C ASN A 111 -13.74 0.42 4.69
N PHE A 112 -12.73 0.39 3.84
CA PHE A 112 -12.71 1.25 2.66
C PHE A 112 -11.92 0.67 1.49
N ARG A 113 -12.32 1.11 0.30
CA ARG A 113 -11.63 0.88 -0.98
C ARG A 113 -11.07 2.18 -1.52
N LEU A 114 -9.94 2.09 -2.20
CA LEU A 114 -9.28 3.24 -2.79
C LEU A 114 -9.68 3.39 -4.26
N THR A 115 -9.78 4.63 -4.72
CA THR A 115 -9.92 4.88 -6.16
C THR A 115 -8.68 4.37 -6.91
N PRO A 116 -8.79 4.04 -8.22
CA PRO A 116 -7.64 3.62 -9.01
C PRO A 116 -6.49 4.63 -8.96
N GLY A 117 -6.81 5.93 -9.04
CA GLY A 117 -5.85 7.02 -8.88
C GLY A 117 -5.15 7.02 -7.53
N ALA A 118 -5.88 6.77 -6.44
CA ALA A 118 -5.27 6.66 -5.11
C ALA A 118 -4.33 5.44 -4.98
N ARG A 119 -4.71 4.28 -5.55
CA ARG A 119 -3.85 3.08 -5.61
C ARG A 119 -2.58 3.35 -6.43
N ALA A 120 -2.72 4.02 -7.57
CA ALA A 120 -1.59 4.45 -8.38
C ALA A 120 -0.69 5.44 -7.62
N GLY A 121 -1.29 6.36 -6.86
CA GLY A 121 -0.59 7.27 -5.96
C GLY A 121 0.30 6.54 -4.94
N LEU A 122 -0.22 5.48 -4.30
CA LEU A 122 0.53 4.65 -3.35
C LEU A 122 1.81 4.07 -3.96
N ILE A 123 1.72 3.59 -5.20
CA ILE A 123 2.86 3.03 -5.93
C ILE A 123 3.85 4.12 -6.34
N ARG A 124 3.37 5.25 -6.86
CA ARG A 124 4.23 6.39 -7.23
C ARG A 124 4.97 6.99 -6.03
N GLY A 125 4.32 6.99 -4.86
CA GLY A 125 4.90 7.44 -3.60
C GLY A 125 5.76 6.38 -2.89
N LEU A 126 5.85 5.15 -3.42
CA LEU A 126 6.63 4.08 -2.82
C LEU A 126 8.12 4.38 -2.96
N THR A 127 8.78 4.52 -1.83
CA THR A 127 10.25 4.64 -1.76
C THR A 127 10.85 3.33 -1.28
N ARG A 128 12.16 3.15 -1.51
CA ARG A 128 12.89 2.02 -0.95
C ARG A 128 12.70 1.98 0.57
N PRO A 129 12.24 0.85 1.14
CA PRO A 129 12.14 0.71 2.59
C PRO A 129 13.50 0.85 3.25
N GLU A 130 13.58 1.71 4.27
CA GLU A 130 14.74 1.78 5.17
C GLU A 130 14.58 0.70 6.24
N LEU A 131 15.19 -0.46 5.99
CA LEU A 131 15.18 -1.60 6.90
C LEU A 131 16.61 -1.89 7.35
N PRO A 132 16.92 -1.80 8.66
CA PRO A 132 18.19 -2.29 9.16
C PRO A 132 18.28 -3.81 8.98
N PRO A 133 19.49 -4.38 8.91
CA PRO A 133 19.69 -5.82 8.96
C PRO A 133 19.01 -6.40 10.21
N ALA A 134 18.36 -7.55 10.08
CA ALA A 134 17.77 -8.26 11.19
C ALA A 134 18.89 -8.73 12.13
N ASP A 135 18.72 -8.49 13.43
CA ASP A 135 19.68 -8.90 14.45
C ASP A 135 19.85 -10.44 14.53
N SER A 136 18.86 -11.19 14.06
CA SER A 136 18.88 -12.65 13.97
C SER A 136 17.93 -13.14 12.88
N LEU A 137 18.36 -14.20 12.18
CA LEU A 137 17.56 -14.89 11.16
C LEU A 137 16.84 -16.06 11.82
N PRO A 138 15.49 -16.08 11.85
CA PRO A 138 14.78 -17.22 12.40
C PRO A 138 15.06 -18.49 11.59
N ASP A 139 15.75 -19.45 12.19
CA ASP A 139 15.83 -20.85 11.76
C ASP A 139 16.17 -21.11 10.27
N LEU A 140 17.06 -20.32 9.66
CA LEU A 140 17.48 -20.55 8.26
C LEU A 140 18.00 -21.99 8.04
N VAL A 141 18.64 -22.57 9.06
CA VAL A 141 19.19 -23.94 9.06
C VAL A 141 18.10 -25.02 8.95
N ASN A 142 16.85 -24.72 9.32
CA ASN A 142 15.78 -25.72 9.40
C ASN A 142 14.99 -25.86 8.09
N TRP A 143 15.33 -25.09 7.05
CA TRP A 143 14.60 -25.11 5.79
C TRP A 143 15.43 -25.75 4.67
N PRO A 144 14.87 -26.71 3.91
CA PRO A 144 15.54 -27.23 2.74
C PRO A 144 15.81 -26.12 1.70
N ASP A 145 16.95 -26.26 1.02
CA ASP A 145 17.34 -25.35 -0.05
C ASP A 145 16.39 -25.46 -1.24
N ARG A 146 16.07 -24.30 -1.85
CA ARG A 146 15.37 -24.18 -3.14
C ARG A 146 13.99 -24.85 -3.27
N VAL A 147 13.18 -24.86 -2.23
CA VAL A 147 11.76 -25.26 -2.31
C VAL A 147 10.83 -24.10 -1.97
N ALA A 148 9.67 -24.02 -2.63
CA ALA A 148 8.74 -22.90 -2.43
C ALA A 148 8.14 -22.85 -1.01
N THR A 149 8.16 -23.96 -0.27
CA THR A 149 7.77 -24.01 1.14
C THR A 149 8.79 -23.34 2.06
N ASN A 150 10.03 -23.12 1.61
CA ASN A 150 11.02 -22.32 2.32
C ASN A 150 10.70 -20.83 2.13
N PRO A 151 10.33 -20.10 3.19
CA PRO A 151 9.91 -18.70 3.08
C PRO A 151 11.03 -17.76 2.63
N TYR A 152 12.30 -18.08 2.89
CA TYR A 152 13.45 -17.32 2.39
C TYR A 152 13.59 -17.48 0.88
N TYR A 153 13.56 -18.73 0.42
CA TYR A 153 13.64 -19.03 -1.02
C TYR A 153 12.44 -18.46 -1.78
N LEU A 154 11.24 -18.48 -1.20
CA LEU A 154 10.04 -17.89 -1.79
C LEU A 154 10.22 -16.40 -2.12
N VAL A 155 10.83 -15.64 -1.19
CA VAL A 155 11.15 -14.21 -1.36
C VAL A 155 12.24 -14.01 -2.42
N GLN A 156 13.31 -14.80 -2.38
CA GLN A 156 14.38 -14.74 -3.38
C GLN A 156 13.86 -15.07 -4.79
N LEU A 157 13.00 -16.08 -4.91
CA LEU A 157 12.38 -16.49 -6.16
C LEU A 157 11.46 -15.39 -6.69
N ALA A 158 10.70 -14.69 -5.83
CA ALA A 158 9.91 -13.54 -6.23
C ALA A 158 10.82 -12.42 -6.79
N CYS A 159 11.95 -12.13 -6.11
CA CYS A 159 12.92 -11.14 -6.57
C CYS A 159 13.46 -11.48 -7.97
N ALA A 160 13.98 -12.71 -8.15
CA ALA A 160 14.50 -13.18 -9.42
C ALA A 160 13.44 -13.18 -10.54
N ARG A 161 12.18 -13.50 -10.20
CA ARG A 161 11.04 -13.47 -11.12
C ARG A 161 10.75 -12.05 -11.60
N MET A 162 10.75 -11.05 -10.72
CA MET A 162 10.54 -9.66 -11.11
C MET A 162 11.68 -9.13 -11.98
N HIS A 163 12.93 -9.45 -11.67
CA HIS A 163 14.07 -9.14 -12.54
C HIS A 163 13.97 -9.84 -13.91
N ARG A 164 13.46 -11.08 -13.97
CA ARG A 164 13.20 -11.78 -15.23
C ARG A 164 12.13 -11.04 -16.05
N LEU A 165 11.01 -10.64 -15.44
CA LEU A 165 9.96 -9.88 -16.13
C LEU A 165 10.47 -8.53 -16.65
N ALA A 166 11.24 -7.79 -15.86
CA ALA A 166 11.84 -6.53 -16.29
C ALA A 166 12.75 -6.71 -17.52
N ARG A 167 13.66 -7.69 -17.48
CA ARG A 167 14.55 -8.00 -18.61
C ARG A 167 13.79 -8.48 -19.83
N HIS A 168 12.81 -9.36 -19.65
CA HIS A 168 12.02 -9.89 -20.76
C HIS A 168 11.23 -8.76 -21.44
N SER A 169 10.58 -7.89 -20.65
CA SER A 169 9.83 -6.75 -21.17
C SER A 169 10.73 -5.81 -21.99
N ALA A 170 11.95 -5.54 -21.52
CA ALA A 170 12.92 -4.75 -22.26
C ALA A 170 13.37 -5.40 -23.58
N GLN A 171 13.48 -6.74 -23.64
CA GLN A 171 13.83 -7.47 -24.87
C GLN A 171 12.74 -7.38 -25.95
N ILE A 172 11.48 -7.18 -25.55
CA ILE A 172 10.33 -7.06 -26.46
C ILE A 172 9.79 -5.62 -26.54
N ASP A 173 10.58 -4.65 -26.09
CA ASP A 173 10.31 -3.21 -26.13
C ASP A 173 8.98 -2.77 -25.45
N VAL A 174 8.60 -3.45 -24.37
CA VAL A 174 7.52 -2.99 -23.49
C VAL A 174 8.11 -2.05 -22.45
N GLN A 175 7.68 -0.79 -22.48
CA GLN A 175 8.12 0.24 -21.55
C GLN A 175 7.08 0.46 -20.43
N ALA A 176 7.54 0.57 -19.19
CA ALA A 176 6.68 0.87 -18.06
C ALA A 176 6.04 2.26 -18.21
N ALA A 177 4.78 2.40 -17.81
CA ALA A 177 4.06 3.67 -17.83
C ALA A 177 3.39 3.94 -16.48
N PRO A 178 4.12 4.53 -15.49
CA PRO A 178 3.58 4.84 -14.17
C PRO A 178 2.35 5.78 -14.19
N GLU A 179 2.21 6.59 -15.24
CA GLU A 179 1.05 7.44 -15.49
C GLU A 179 -0.22 6.64 -15.84
N LEU A 180 -0.08 5.39 -16.27
CA LEU A 180 -1.19 4.49 -16.62
C LEU A 180 -1.57 3.50 -15.51
N LEU A 181 -0.95 3.59 -14.32
CA LEU A 181 -1.17 2.65 -13.20
C LEU A 181 -2.65 2.52 -12.79
N GLU A 182 -3.48 3.50 -13.09
CA GLU A 182 -4.93 3.47 -12.82
C GLU A 182 -5.65 2.37 -13.60
N LEU A 183 -5.07 1.87 -14.71
CA LEU A 183 -5.60 0.75 -15.48
C LEU A 183 -5.39 -0.62 -14.78
N ALA A 184 -4.57 -0.67 -13.72
CA ALA A 184 -4.29 -1.89 -12.95
C ALA A 184 -5.39 -2.14 -11.91
N GLU A 185 -6.55 -2.61 -12.37
CA GLU A 185 -7.76 -2.77 -11.56
C GLU A 185 -8.15 -4.21 -11.25
N HIS A 186 -7.47 -5.18 -11.85
CA HIS A 186 -7.79 -6.58 -11.58
C HIS A 186 -7.55 -6.91 -10.11
N ARG A 187 -8.31 -7.86 -9.54
CA ARG A 187 -8.21 -8.22 -8.11
C ARG A 187 -6.77 -8.51 -7.66
N CYS A 188 -5.98 -9.15 -8.53
CA CYS A 188 -4.56 -9.44 -8.26
C CYS A 188 -3.67 -8.19 -8.36
N ASP A 189 -3.99 -7.23 -9.24
CA ASP A 189 -3.34 -5.92 -9.28
C ASP A 189 -3.53 -5.20 -7.93
N VAL A 190 -4.77 -5.17 -7.42
CA VAL A 190 -5.09 -4.57 -6.12
C VAL A 190 -4.39 -5.31 -4.97
N GLN A 191 -4.33 -6.65 -5.03
CA GLN A 191 -3.66 -7.46 -4.03
C GLN A 191 -2.15 -7.22 -4.00
N VAL A 192 -1.48 -7.12 -5.15
CA VAL A 192 -0.04 -6.85 -5.14
C VAL A 192 0.25 -5.42 -4.67
N ILE A 193 -0.53 -4.43 -5.12
CA ILE A 193 -0.38 -3.03 -4.72
C ILE A 193 -0.43 -2.89 -3.20
N ARG A 194 -1.50 -3.41 -2.57
CA ARG A 194 -1.67 -3.27 -1.11
C ARG A 194 -0.58 -3.95 -0.30
N GLN A 195 0.02 -5.03 -0.80
CA GLN A 195 1.11 -5.74 -0.11
C GLN A 195 2.43 -4.98 -0.25
N LEU A 196 2.74 -4.48 -1.46
CA LEU A 196 3.93 -3.68 -1.71
C LEU A 196 3.95 -2.39 -0.90
N THR A 197 2.79 -1.78 -0.70
CA THR A 197 2.67 -0.49 -0.01
C THR A 197 2.52 -0.65 1.50
N GLN A 198 2.60 -1.86 2.05
CA GLN A 198 2.64 -2.00 3.51
C GLN A 198 3.94 -1.42 4.06
N ARG A 199 3.83 -0.78 5.23
CA ARG A 199 5.01 -0.38 5.98
C ARG A 199 5.72 -1.62 6.54
N LEU A 200 6.84 -1.98 5.92
CA LEU A 200 7.75 -2.97 6.50
C LEU A 200 8.41 -2.41 7.76
N ARG A 201 8.48 -3.23 8.80
CA ARG A 201 9.19 -2.90 10.05
C ARG A 201 10.15 -4.03 10.38
N PRO A 202 11.36 -3.71 10.86
CA PRO A 202 12.28 -4.72 11.38
C PRO A 202 11.65 -5.47 12.56
N GLY A 203 12.11 -6.71 12.77
CA GLY A 203 11.67 -7.57 13.86
C GLY A 203 11.10 -8.92 13.40
N PRO A 204 10.64 -9.76 14.34
CA PRO A 204 10.31 -11.18 14.09
C PRO A 204 9.25 -11.41 13.00
N GLY A 205 8.34 -10.45 12.79
CA GLY A 205 7.30 -10.53 11.77
C GLY A 205 7.73 -10.12 10.36
N LEU A 206 8.99 -9.72 10.13
CA LEU A 206 9.46 -9.25 8.83
C LEU A 206 9.36 -10.36 7.76
N LEU A 207 9.86 -11.57 8.06
CA LEU A 207 9.80 -12.70 7.15
C LEU A 207 8.36 -13.01 6.74
N ALA A 208 7.45 -13.13 7.70
CA ALA A 208 6.03 -13.40 7.41
C ALA A 208 5.34 -12.29 6.58
N ARG A 209 5.79 -11.03 6.70
CA ARG A 209 5.31 -9.94 5.82
C ARG A 209 5.88 -10.08 4.41
N LEU A 210 7.17 -10.35 4.29
CA LEU A 210 7.83 -10.53 2.99
C LEU A 210 7.32 -11.78 2.26
N SER A 211 7.02 -12.86 2.97
CA SER A 211 6.36 -14.04 2.39
C SER A 211 5.01 -13.69 1.78
N ARG A 212 4.17 -12.89 2.46
CA ARG A 212 2.90 -12.40 1.89
C ARG A 212 3.08 -11.50 0.67
N VAL A 213 4.13 -10.68 0.66
CA VAL A 213 4.50 -9.89 -0.53
C VAL A 213 4.90 -10.82 -1.68
N ALA A 214 5.76 -11.80 -1.42
CA ALA A 214 6.23 -12.76 -2.42
C ALA A 214 5.08 -13.61 -2.98
N GLU A 215 4.18 -14.10 -2.13
CA GLU A 215 2.97 -14.83 -2.52
C GLU A 215 2.07 -13.99 -3.43
N ALA A 216 1.81 -12.73 -3.06
CA ALA A 216 1.02 -11.83 -3.88
C ALA A 216 1.67 -11.54 -5.23
N VAL A 217 3.00 -11.37 -5.26
CA VAL A 217 3.78 -11.17 -6.50
C VAL A 217 3.71 -12.40 -7.40
N HIS A 218 3.88 -13.62 -6.85
CA HIS A 218 3.76 -14.85 -7.63
C HIS A 218 2.36 -15.02 -8.19
N ALA A 219 1.33 -14.91 -7.34
CA ALA A 219 -0.06 -15.03 -7.75
C ALA A 219 -0.45 -13.99 -8.82
N TRP A 220 0.04 -12.75 -8.69
CA TRP A 220 -0.17 -11.70 -9.69
C TRP A 220 0.54 -12.02 -11.01
N ALA A 221 1.79 -12.48 -10.96
CA ALA A 221 2.55 -12.80 -12.16
C ALA A 221 2.13 -14.10 -12.86
N ASP A 222 1.40 -14.98 -12.18
CA ASP A 222 0.80 -16.20 -12.74
C ASP A 222 -0.62 -15.97 -13.28
N GLU A 223 -1.28 -14.87 -12.91
CA GLU A 223 -2.64 -14.54 -13.34
C GLU A 223 -2.65 -14.03 -14.80
N PRO A 224 -3.27 -14.75 -15.76
CA PRO A 224 -3.26 -14.35 -17.17
C PRO A 224 -3.89 -12.99 -17.42
N ALA A 225 -4.92 -12.62 -16.65
CA ALA A 225 -5.53 -11.30 -16.73
C ALA A 225 -4.58 -10.16 -16.32
N CYS A 226 -3.52 -10.47 -15.57
CA CYS A 226 -2.50 -9.56 -15.07
C CYS A 226 -1.18 -9.63 -15.87
N SER A 227 -1.19 -10.18 -17.09
CA SER A 227 0.03 -10.28 -17.88
C SER A 227 0.69 -8.90 -18.05
N VAL A 228 2.01 -8.85 -17.83
CA VAL A 228 2.86 -7.67 -18.04
C VAL A 228 3.38 -7.57 -19.47
N VAL A 229 3.26 -8.65 -20.24
CA VAL A 229 3.71 -8.75 -21.63
C VAL A 229 2.59 -9.30 -22.52
N PRO A 230 2.54 -8.92 -23.81
CA PRO A 230 1.58 -9.51 -24.74
C PRO A 230 1.81 -11.02 -24.91
N VAL A 231 0.72 -11.76 -25.12
CA VAL A 231 0.76 -13.19 -25.40
C VAL A 231 0.91 -13.41 -26.91
N GLY A 232 1.92 -14.19 -27.31
CA GLY A 232 2.17 -14.51 -28.72
C GLY A 232 2.48 -13.28 -29.55
N HIS A 233 1.68 -13.05 -30.60
CA HIS A 233 1.84 -11.91 -31.52
C HIS A 233 0.89 -10.74 -31.22
N ALA A 234 0.26 -10.72 -30.04
CA ALA A 234 -0.61 -9.61 -29.65
C ALA A 234 0.19 -8.30 -29.55
N ALA A 235 -0.47 -7.19 -29.84
CA ALA A 235 0.12 -5.87 -29.68
C ALA A 235 0.30 -5.52 -28.19
N VAL A 236 1.28 -4.67 -27.89
CA VAL A 236 1.44 -4.08 -26.56
C VAL A 236 0.25 -3.15 -26.29
N GLN A 237 -0.38 -3.31 -25.13
CA GLN A 237 -1.51 -2.49 -24.67
C GLN A 237 -1.09 -1.67 -23.46
N ASP A 238 -1.82 -0.59 -23.17
CA ASP A 238 -1.56 0.25 -22.00
C ASP A 238 -1.68 -0.51 -20.68
N GLY A 239 -2.52 -1.55 -20.61
CA GLY A 239 -2.58 -2.46 -19.46
C GLY A 239 -1.25 -3.19 -19.19
N HIS A 240 -0.52 -3.60 -20.23
CA HIS A 240 0.81 -4.20 -20.08
C HIS A 240 1.80 -3.19 -19.49
N ARG A 241 1.78 -1.96 -20.02
CA ARG A 241 2.67 -0.87 -19.60
C ARG A 241 2.39 -0.41 -18.17
N ALA A 242 1.11 -0.33 -17.79
CA ALA A 242 0.66 -0.04 -16.44
C ALA A 242 1.13 -1.10 -15.45
N ARG A 243 0.94 -2.39 -15.77
CA ARG A 243 1.35 -3.51 -14.91
C ARG A 243 2.87 -3.65 -14.82
N LEU A 244 3.60 -3.38 -15.90
CA LEU A 244 5.05 -3.33 -15.86
C LEU A 244 5.57 -2.26 -14.89
N ALA A 245 4.83 -1.15 -14.70
CA ALA A 245 5.18 -0.15 -13.69
C ALA A 245 5.11 -0.64 -12.24
N LEU A 246 4.46 -1.79 -11.96
CA LEU A 246 4.47 -2.44 -10.64
C LEU A 246 5.74 -3.27 -10.39
N VAL A 247 6.46 -3.68 -11.44
CA VAL A 247 7.63 -4.56 -11.34
C VAL A 247 8.80 -3.87 -10.62
N GLY A 248 9.08 -2.60 -10.92
CA GLY A 248 10.14 -1.84 -10.24
C GLY A 248 9.92 -1.69 -8.72
N PRO A 249 8.74 -1.25 -8.28
CA PRO A 249 8.34 -1.25 -6.87
C PRO A 249 8.46 -2.63 -6.21
N ALA A 250 8.06 -3.71 -6.89
CA ALA A 250 8.21 -5.06 -6.38
C ALA A 250 9.69 -5.46 -6.16
N ILE A 251 10.56 -5.19 -7.15
CA ILE A 251 12.01 -5.38 -7.02
C ILE A 251 12.55 -4.60 -5.82
N THR A 252 12.13 -3.33 -5.68
CA THR A 252 12.59 -2.43 -4.61
C THR A 252 12.26 -2.98 -3.22
N VAL A 253 11.01 -3.41 -3.00
CA VAL A 253 10.55 -3.97 -1.73
C VAL A 253 11.22 -5.30 -1.44
N LEU A 254 11.25 -6.21 -2.41
CA LEU A 254 11.83 -7.56 -2.24
C LEU A 254 13.35 -7.48 -1.98
N THR A 255 14.07 -6.64 -2.71
CA THR A 255 15.52 -6.44 -2.52
C THR A 255 15.83 -5.86 -1.14
N ALA A 256 15.09 -4.82 -0.72
CA ALA A 256 15.25 -4.27 0.62
C ALA A 256 14.92 -5.31 1.71
N GLY A 257 13.90 -6.14 1.47
CA GLY A 257 13.53 -7.24 2.34
C GLY A 257 14.61 -8.32 2.46
N CYS A 258 15.15 -8.80 1.34
CA CYS A 258 16.26 -9.77 1.32
C CYS A 258 17.48 -9.25 2.11
N HIS A 259 17.90 -8.01 1.85
CA HIS A 259 19.03 -7.41 2.57
C HIS A 259 18.74 -7.28 4.07
N ALA A 260 17.52 -6.90 4.44
CA ALA A 260 17.10 -6.85 5.84
C ALA A 260 17.07 -8.24 6.49
N LEU A 261 16.77 -9.28 5.72
CA LEU A 261 16.87 -10.69 6.14
C LEU A 261 18.29 -11.26 5.99
N GLY A 262 19.32 -10.46 5.69
CA GLY A 262 20.70 -10.95 5.56
C GLY A 262 20.89 -12.06 4.52
N ILE A 263 19.98 -12.20 3.55
CA ILE A 263 20.06 -13.15 2.45
C ILE A 263 20.31 -12.41 1.13
N ASP A 264 20.79 -13.14 0.13
CA ASP A 264 20.97 -12.58 -1.21
C ASP A 264 19.63 -12.14 -1.82
N ALA A 265 19.68 -11.06 -2.61
CA ALA A 265 18.59 -10.60 -3.47
C ALA A 265 18.93 -10.97 -4.93
N PRO A 266 18.76 -12.24 -5.35
CA PRO A 266 19.24 -12.68 -6.64
C PRO A 266 18.43 -12.07 -7.78
N GLU A 267 19.12 -11.62 -8.82
CA GLU A 267 18.49 -11.25 -10.08
C GLU A 267 18.13 -12.48 -10.95
N ARG A 268 18.71 -13.64 -10.63
CA ARG A 268 18.58 -14.91 -11.37
C ARG A 268 18.68 -16.10 -10.39
N ILE A 269 17.76 -17.05 -10.54
CA ILE A 269 17.75 -18.37 -9.90
C ILE A 269 17.39 -19.39 -10.97
#